data_AF-A0AAV7J1Q1-F1
#
_entry.id   AF-A0AAV7J1Q1-F1
#
_cell.length_a   1.000
_cell.length_b   1.000
_cell.length_c   1.000
_cell.angle_alpha   90.00
_cell.angle_beta   90.00
_cell.angle_gamma   90.00
#
_symmetry.space_group_name_H-M   'P 1'
#
loop_
_entity.id
_entity.type
_entity.pdbx_description
1 polymer ?
#
loop_
_entity_poly.entity_id
_entity_poly.type
_entity_poly.pdbx_seq_one_letter_code
_entity_poly.pdbx_strand_id
1 'polypeptide(L)'
;MIDSTPTRIPHNSYYEIRTQSNLLKDVSISGTFIKYTPQNNFTKKLMEATRNCLKLKDSDVVGSKDEESLIAELQRDFLTSDVAPQCVGVIFDSQENSTRLKYKLRVSSLMPSELFDSQENSDLANIQFLKAPLIQVQMCLDQAYIDYVVPNPKFNRSELTIQQMPYPPYIKVDKDAVITGDTFAELARLVFLIILCIEISFPANENISESIFLFVLLKHFMPPKVKPFLLYGNAFIVWIALFLHTCHVIAFGYHISSYFWKPSHGIFMTFMVTTLMNILAVFVHGYTIERFFLYAGILSPNFILKKIFTELTDSESKLIGINWNYFSFYMTLYMYNVRPGKYGIQRNPFYCFQRKRLNKIDNEEDLDGFNNTNVDRKEFEVVPKGSLVSGIKIRELKKVYTTDWFRKSQKVHALKGISLDFYKSQITALLGHNGAGKTTMMSILSGLTDSSEGVVFINGQNIATNPKVISNNIGLCPQENMVFPDLNVYQQLLFFGTLKGKTKSKAQLKEEVEILLTKVNLTDKKYAFPNQLSGGQKRRLCLAMAVIGDANVLILDEPTSGMDAEK
;
A
#
# COMPACT_ATOMS: atom_id res chain seq x y z
N MET A 1 -1.22 -9.57 22.55
CA MET A 1 -0.25 -8.59 22.01
C MET A 1 0.61 -8.15 23.17
N ILE A 2 1.77 -8.79 23.35
CA ILE A 2 2.85 -8.21 24.16
C ILE A 2 3.55 -7.30 23.16
N ASP A 3 3.45 -6.00 23.38
CA ASP A 3 3.99 -4.97 22.49
C ASP A 3 5.50 -4.91 22.73
N SER A 4 6.23 -5.83 22.09
CA SER A 4 7.69 -5.86 22.17
C SER A 4 8.26 -4.84 21.20
N THR A 5 8.19 -3.58 21.64
CA THR A 5 8.72 -2.43 20.91
C THR A 5 10.22 -2.64 20.67
N PRO A 6 10.70 -2.43 19.44
CA PRO A 6 12.10 -2.64 19.15
C PRO A 6 12.98 -1.66 19.94
N THR A 7 14.05 -2.17 20.53
CA THR A 7 14.93 -1.41 21.41
C THR A 7 15.78 -0.45 20.58
N ARG A 8 15.54 0.85 20.77
CA ARG A 8 16.32 1.89 20.11
C ARG A 8 17.62 2.10 20.87
N ILE A 9 18.76 1.87 20.23
CA ILE A 9 20.07 2.22 20.80
C ILE A 9 20.31 3.70 20.48
N PRO A 10 20.26 4.62 21.46
CA PRO A 10 20.24 6.05 21.20
C PRO A 10 21.65 6.65 21.04
N HIS A 11 22.70 5.91 21.39
CA HIS A 11 24.09 6.36 21.39
C HIS A 11 24.92 5.60 20.35
N ASN A 12 25.97 6.24 19.84
CA ASN A 12 26.94 5.57 18.98
C ASN A 12 27.62 4.43 19.75
N SER A 13 27.84 3.29 19.09
CA SER A 13 28.68 2.24 19.67
C SER A 13 30.15 2.64 19.59
N TYR A 14 30.89 2.47 20.69
CA TYR A 14 32.34 2.72 20.75
C TYR A 14 33.06 1.40 20.98
N TYR A 15 34.09 1.14 20.17
CA TYR A 15 34.92 -0.05 20.25
C TYR A 15 36.36 0.34 20.58
N GLU A 16 37.04 -0.49 21.38
CA GLU A 16 38.43 -0.26 21.78
C GLU A 16 39.38 -0.31 20.58
N ILE A 17 40.36 0.59 20.58
CA ILE A 17 41.46 0.57 19.60
C ILE A 17 42.42 -0.54 20.00
N ARG A 18 42.70 -1.47 19.08
CA ARG A 18 43.67 -2.54 19.30
C ARG A 18 44.92 -2.34 18.46
N THR A 19 46.08 -2.47 19.10
CA THR A 19 47.38 -2.45 18.42
C THR A 19 47.70 -3.81 17.81
N GLN A 20 48.53 -3.80 16.77
CA GLN A 20 49.07 -5.02 16.16
C GLN A 20 49.75 -5.94 17.18
N SER A 21 50.48 -5.35 18.13
CA SER A 21 51.20 -6.06 19.19
C SER A 21 50.27 -6.79 20.17
N ASN A 22 49.08 -6.24 20.44
CA ASN A 22 48.08 -6.88 21.31
C ASN A 22 47.32 -8.00 20.56
N LEU A 23 46.95 -7.77 19.29
CA LEU A 23 46.24 -8.77 18.48
C LEU A 23 47.04 -10.04 18.20
N LEU A 24 48.36 -9.91 18.07
CA LEU A 24 49.27 -11.05 17.88
C LEU A 24 49.52 -11.83 19.19
N LYS A 25 49.16 -11.29 20.36
CA LYS A 25 49.26 -11.97 21.66
C LYS A 25 47.97 -12.71 22.03
N ASP A 26 46.82 -12.14 21.67
CA ASP A 26 45.50 -12.63 22.09
C ASP A 26 45.04 -13.93 21.37
N VAL A 27 45.75 -14.36 20.31
CA VAL A 27 45.30 -15.45 19.44
C VAL A 27 46.36 -16.55 19.35
N SER A 28 45.91 -17.80 19.51
CA SER A 28 46.75 -18.97 19.25
C SER A 28 46.94 -19.13 17.75
N ILE A 29 48.05 -18.61 17.22
CA ILE A 29 48.43 -18.72 15.78
C ILE A 29 48.75 -20.18 15.40
N SER A 30 48.84 -21.09 16.38
CA SER A 30 49.04 -22.52 16.18
C SER A 30 47.98 -23.15 15.28
N GLY A 31 48.38 -23.69 14.13
CA GLY A 31 47.46 -24.35 13.19
C GLY A 31 46.82 -23.43 12.16
N THR A 32 47.37 -22.21 11.97
CA THR A 32 47.03 -21.34 10.84
C THR A 32 47.85 -21.72 9.62
N PHE A 33 47.17 -21.98 8.49
CA PHE A 33 47.83 -22.28 7.21
C PHE A 33 47.46 -21.23 6.17
N ILE A 34 48.45 -20.65 5.51
CA ILE A 34 48.25 -19.61 4.52
C ILE A 34 48.60 -20.14 3.14
N LYS A 35 47.66 -20.04 2.20
CA LYS A 35 47.88 -20.36 0.79
C LYS A 35 47.79 -19.11 -0.06
N TYR A 36 48.64 -18.95 -1.07
CA TYR A 36 48.60 -17.77 -1.92
C TYR A 36 48.83 -18.03 -3.41
N THR A 37 48.32 -17.13 -4.26
CA THR A 37 48.47 -17.17 -5.73
C THR A 37 48.37 -15.74 -6.30
N PRO A 38 49.03 -15.39 -7.43
CA PRO A 38 50.01 -16.17 -8.17
C PRO A 38 51.39 -16.17 -7.50
N GLN A 39 52.25 -17.12 -7.88
CA GLN A 39 53.60 -17.27 -7.35
C GLN A 39 54.63 -16.52 -8.22
N ASN A 40 54.85 -15.24 -7.95
CA ASN A 40 55.93 -14.47 -8.56
C ASN A 40 56.93 -13.99 -7.50
N ASN A 41 58.02 -13.35 -7.93
CA ASN A 41 59.08 -12.90 -7.01
C ASN A 41 58.57 -11.85 -6.01
N PHE A 42 57.56 -11.05 -6.42
CA PHE A 42 56.94 -10.03 -5.59
C PHE A 42 56.06 -10.62 -4.49
N THR A 43 55.11 -11.50 -4.83
CA THR A 43 54.21 -12.15 -3.87
C THR A 43 54.98 -13.07 -2.92
N LYS A 44 56.04 -13.74 -3.40
CA LYS A 44 56.95 -14.52 -2.53
C LYS A 44 57.59 -13.67 -1.43
N LYS A 45 58.17 -12.52 -1.79
CA LYS A 45 58.79 -11.60 -0.82
C LYS A 45 57.78 -11.03 0.17
N LEU A 46 56.58 -10.65 -0.30
CA LEU A 46 55.51 -10.17 0.56
C LEU A 46 55.07 -11.24 1.55
N MET A 47 54.81 -12.46 1.06
CA MET A 47 54.34 -13.55 1.91
C MET A 47 55.41 -14.03 2.90
N GLU A 48 56.70 -13.92 2.56
CA GLU A 48 57.80 -14.17 3.50
C GLU A 48 57.85 -13.13 4.63
N ALA A 49 57.66 -11.84 4.31
CA ALA A 49 57.56 -10.78 5.31
C ALA A 49 56.30 -10.95 6.19
N THR A 50 55.16 -11.31 5.59
CA THR A 50 53.91 -11.63 6.30
C THR A 50 54.10 -12.82 7.25
N ARG A 51 54.79 -13.88 6.80
CA ARG A 51 55.14 -15.05 7.61
C ARG A 51 55.96 -14.66 8.83
N ASN A 52 56.99 -13.82 8.65
CA ASN A 52 57.85 -13.34 9.73
C ASN A 52 57.05 -12.50 10.75
N CYS A 53 56.13 -11.66 10.28
CA CYS A 53 55.24 -10.86 11.13
C CYS A 53 54.32 -11.75 11.99
N LEU A 54 53.79 -12.83 11.43
CA LEU A 54 52.91 -13.79 12.11
C LEU A 54 53.66 -14.85 12.92
N LYS A 55 55.00 -14.94 12.81
CA LYS A 55 55.85 -15.98 13.41
C LYS A 55 55.45 -17.41 13.00
N LEU A 56 55.03 -17.58 11.75
CA LEU A 56 54.66 -18.88 11.18
C LEU A 56 55.90 -19.67 10.67
N LYS A 57 55.80 -21.00 10.64
CA LYS A 57 56.86 -21.84 10.06
C LYS A 57 56.83 -21.75 8.54
N ASP A 58 57.95 -22.08 7.89
CA ASP A 58 58.02 -22.13 6.42
C ASP A 58 57.04 -23.13 5.81
N SER A 59 56.72 -24.21 6.53
CA SER A 59 55.72 -25.21 6.12
C SER A 59 54.29 -24.66 6.09
N ASP A 60 54.01 -23.55 6.77
CA ASP A 60 52.66 -23.07 7.02
C ASP A 60 52.20 -22.06 5.96
N VAL A 61 53.11 -21.61 5.08
CA VAL A 61 52.82 -20.66 4.00
C VAL A 61 53.20 -21.27 2.65
N VAL A 62 52.20 -21.68 1.86
CA VAL A 62 52.40 -22.45 0.62
C VAL A 62 51.79 -21.72 -0.58
N GLY A 63 52.55 -21.63 -1.67
CA GLY A 63 52.02 -21.12 -2.93
C GLY A 63 51.16 -22.15 -3.66
N SER A 64 50.02 -21.74 -4.21
CA SER A 64 49.21 -22.57 -5.12
C SER A 64 49.33 -22.07 -6.56
N LYS A 65 48.91 -22.88 -7.53
CA LYS A 65 49.06 -22.59 -8.98
C LYS A 65 48.10 -21.47 -9.41
N ASP A 66 46.81 -21.68 -9.19
CA ASP A 66 45.72 -20.80 -9.65
C ASP A 66 44.64 -20.63 -8.57
N GLU A 67 43.74 -19.64 -8.71
CA GLU A 67 42.64 -19.37 -7.75
C GLU A 67 41.74 -20.60 -7.53
N GLU A 68 41.41 -21.35 -8.59
CA GLU A 68 40.58 -22.57 -8.48
C GLU A 68 41.28 -23.69 -7.72
N SER A 69 42.58 -23.90 -8.00
CA SER A 69 43.39 -24.91 -7.29
C SER A 69 43.50 -24.57 -5.81
N LEU A 70 43.71 -23.29 -5.49
CA LEU A 70 43.77 -22.79 -4.12
C LEU A 70 42.46 -23.04 -3.37
N ILE A 71 41.31 -22.78 -3.99
CA ILE A 71 40.01 -23.01 -3.36
C ILE A 71 39.75 -24.51 -3.13
N ALA A 72 40.05 -25.36 -4.11
CA ALA A 72 39.89 -26.81 -3.98
C ALA A 72 40.80 -27.40 -2.90
N GLU A 73 42.02 -26.88 -2.78
CA GLU A 73 42.94 -27.22 -1.71
C GLU A 73 42.45 -26.76 -0.32
N LEU A 74 41.96 -25.52 -0.19
CA LEU A 74 41.38 -25.02 1.07
C LEU A 74 40.20 -25.87 1.54
N GLN A 75 39.33 -26.29 0.63
CA GLN A 75 38.21 -27.17 0.93
C GLN A 75 38.66 -28.56 1.36
N ARG A 76 39.69 -29.11 0.71
CA ARG A 76 40.26 -30.41 1.08
C ARG A 76 40.84 -30.37 2.49
N ASP A 77 41.66 -29.36 2.80
CA ASP A 77 42.33 -29.24 4.09
C ASP A 77 41.33 -29.01 5.24
N PHE A 78 40.19 -28.36 4.97
CA PHE A 78 39.10 -28.23 5.93
C PHE A 78 38.43 -29.56 6.27
N LEU A 79 38.31 -30.48 5.31
CA LEU A 79 37.64 -31.77 5.49
C LEU A 79 38.54 -32.84 6.13
N THR A 80 39.87 -32.72 6.03
CA THR A 80 40.82 -33.76 6.44
C THR A 80 41.40 -33.60 7.84
N SER A 81 41.20 -32.46 8.51
CA SER A 81 41.81 -32.17 9.81
C SER A 81 40.83 -32.39 10.97
N ASP A 82 41.25 -33.15 11.99
CA ASP A 82 40.48 -33.40 13.22
C ASP A 82 40.30 -32.14 14.10
N VAL A 83 41.18 -31.14 13.91
CA VAL A 83 41.09 -29.82 14.53
C VAL A 83 40.89 -28.81 13.42
N ALA A 84 39.75 -28.11 13.38
CA ALA A 84 39.38 -27.17 12.32
C ALA A 84 40.53 -26.20 12.00
N PRO A 85 41.30 -26.45 10.91
CA PRO A 85 42.50 -25.67 10.65
C PRO A 85 42.05 -24.32 10.11
N GLN A 86 42.66 -23.25 10.64
CA GLN A 86 42.34 -21.90 10.21
C GLN A 86 43.11 -21.62 8.91
N CYS A 87 42.58 -22.14 7.81
CA CYS A 87 43.19 -21.97 6.50
C CYS A 87 42.75 -20.65 5.86
N VAL A 88 43.71 -19.82 5.46
CA VAL A 88 43.48 -18.54 4.78
C VAL A 88 44.10 -18.55 3.39
N GLY A 89 43.28 -18.27 2.38
CA GLY A 89 43.71 -18.06 1.01
C GLY A 89 43.94 -16.59 0.69
N VAL A 90 45.10 -16.23 0.17
CA VAL A 90 45.46 -14.87 -0.31
C VAL A 90 45.60 -14.89 -1.83
N ILE A 91 44.67 -14.26 -2.53
CA ILE A 91 44.66 -14.22 -4.00
C ILE A 91 45.02 -12.80 -4.44
N PHE A 92 46.21 -12.60 -4.99
CA PHE A 92 46.66 -11.31 -5.50
C PHE A 92 46.18 -11.08 -6.95
N ASP A 93 45.87 -9.83 -7.29
CA ASP A 93 45.58 -9.42 -8.66
C ASP A 93 46.90 -9.33 -9.46
N SER A 94 46.91 -9.79 -10.71
CA SER A 94 48.12 -10.11 -11.49
C SER A 94 48.88 -8.91 -12.08
N GLN A 95 48.93 -7.77 -11.37
CA GLN A 95 49.61 -6.56 -11.85
C GLN A 95 50.92 -6.28 -11.12
N GLU A 96 52.03 -6.79 -11.67
CA GLU A 96 53.40 -6.69 -11.11
C GLU A 96 53.97 -5.26 -11.00
N ASN A 97 53.36 -4.26 -11.66
CA ASN A 97 53.90 -2.90 -11.75
C ASN A 97 52.92 -1.79 -11.31
N SER A 98 51.84 -2.15 -10.61
CA SER A 98 50.90 -1.13 -10.12
C SER A 98 51.33 -0.59 -8.76
N THR A 99 51.14 0.71 -8.53
CA THR A 99 51.35 1.35 -7.22
C THR A 99 50.31 0.93 -6.17
N ARG A 100 49.43 -0.03 -6.50
CA ARG A 100 48.24 -0.39 -5.74
C ARG A 100 48.21 -1.90 -5.52
N LEU A 101 48.38 -2.34 -4.28
CA LEU A 101 48.19 -3.74 -3.93
C LEU A 101 46.69 -4.06 -3.91
N LYS A 102 46.28 -5.10 -4.65
CA LYS A 102 44.91 -5.64 -4.62
C LYS A 102 44.97 -7.14 -4.38
N TYR A 103 44.29 -7.60 -3.34
CA TYR A 103 44.20 -9.01 -2.99
C TYR A 103 42.81 -9.35 -2.43
N LYS A 104 42.45 -10.64 -2.49
CA LYS A 104 41.25 -11.21 -1.86
C LYS A 104 41.68 -12.19 -0.78
N LEU A 105 41.02 -12.14 0.38
CA LEU A 105 41.16 -13.14 1.42
C LEU A 105 39.99 -14.13 1.37
N ARG A 106 40.30 -15.42 1.50
CA ARG A 106 39.34 -16.51 1.59
C ARG A 106 39.60 -17.29 2.87
N VAL A 107 38.55 -17.76 3.53
CA VAL A 107 38.64 -18.57 4.75
C VAL A 107 37.91 -19.89 4.55
N SER A 108 38.36 -20.93 5.22
CA SER A 108 37.77 -22.28 5.15
C SER A 108 36.42 -22.41 5.85
N SER A 109 36.14 -21.58 6.86
CA SER A 109 34.89 -21.59 7.62
C SER A 109 33.87 -20.56 7.12
N LEU A 110 32.58 -20.88 7.25
CA LEU A 110 31.50 -19.94 6.98
C LEU A 110 31.52 -18.85 8.06
N MET A 111 31.65 -17.58 7.66
CA MET A 111 31.53 -16.47 8.59
C MET A 111 30.08 -16.40 9.13
N PRO A 112 29.87 -16.38 10.46
CA PRO A 112 28.53 -16.28 11.02
C PRO A 112 27.88 -14.95 10.62
N SER A 113 26.58 -14.97 10.33
CA SER A 113 25.81 -13.77 9.98
C SER A 113 25.68 -12.78 11.14
N GLU A 114 25.92 -13.22 12.36
CA GLU A 114 25.79 -12.47 13.62
C GLU A 114 27.14 -11.96 14.15
N LEU A 115 28.14 -11.78 13.28
CA LEU A 115 29.45 -11.21 13.59
C LEU A 115 29.40 -9.84 14.30
N PHE A 116 28.25 -9.18 14.29
CA PHE A 116 28.06 -7.80 14.76
C PHE A 116 26.88 -7.65 15.74
N ASP A 117 26.30 -8.75 16.24
CA ASP A 117 25.15 -8.67 17.12
C ASP A 117 25.59 -8.44 18.58
N SER A 118 25.56 -7.18 18.99
CA SER A 118 26.05 -6.64 20.27
C SER A 118 25.15 -6.99 21.48
N GLN A 119 24.81 -8.27 21.67
CA GLN A 119 24.18 -8.70 22.93
C GLN A 119 25.23 -9.22 23.91
N GLU A 120 24.87 -9.16 25.19
CA GLU A 120 25.68 -9.25 26.42
C GLU A 120 26.65 -10.44 26.57
N ASN A 121 26.73 -11.36 25.61
CA ASN A 121 27.90 -12.23 25.42
C ASN A 121 28.87 -11.58 24.43
N SER A 122 29.26 -10.33 24.72
CA SER A 122 30.26 -9.58 23.95
C SER A 122 31.59 -10.32 23.83
N ASP A 123 31.82 -11.33 24.66
CA ASP A 123 32.99 -12.18 24.59
C ASP A 123 32.90 -13.17 23.42
N LEU A 124 31.85 -13.95 23.22
CA LEU A 124 31.93 -15.11 22.31
C LEU A 124 31.98 -14.74 20.82
N ALA A 125 31.20 -13.73 20.39
CA ALA A 125 31.18 -13.27 19.00
C ALA A 125 32.43 -12.44 18.64
N ASN A 126 32.88 -11.56 19.54
CA ASN A 126 34.18 -10.89 19.37
C ASN A 126 35.31 -11.91 19.39
N ILE A 127 35.25 -12.92 20.26
CA ILE A 127 36.21 -14.02 20.31
C ILE A 127 36.21 -14.80 19.00
N GLN A 128 35.08 -15.06 18.33
CA GLN A 128 35.08 -15.72 17.02
C GLN A 128 35.65 -14.86 15.89
N PHE A 129 35.31 -13.57 15.86
CA PHE A 129 35.88 -12.62 14.90
C PHE A 129 37.38 -12.43 15.06
N LEU A 130 37.85 -12.32 16.32
CA LEU A 130 39.26 -12.20 16.68
C LEU A 130 40.02 -13.52 16.53
N LYS A 131 39.37 -14.67 16.75
CA LYS A 131 39.98 -16.00 16.56
C LYS A 131 40.20 -16.34 15.10
N ALA A 132 39.46 -15.77 14.15
CA ALA A 132 39.77 -15.95 12.75
C ALA A 132 41.04 -15.15 12.40
N PRO A 133 42.09 -15.76 11.81
CA PRO A 133 43.37 -15.09 11.59
C PRO A 133 43.32 -14.08 10.43
N LEU A 134 42.12 -13.69 9.99
CA LEU A 134 41.90 -12.81 8.84
C LEU A 134 42.51 -11.44 9.06
N ILE A 135 42.25 -10.83 10.22
CA ILE A 135 42.69 -9.47 10.54
C ILE A 135 44.20 -9.43 10.72
N GLN A 136 44.77 -10.44 11.38
CA GLN A 136 46.19 -10.57 11.63
C GLN A 136 46.96 -10.77 10.31
N VAL A 137 46.45 -11.65 9.44
CA VAL A 137 47.02 -11.86 8.09
C VAL A 137 46.94 -10.57 7.27
N GLN A 138 45.79 -9.88 7.29
CA GLN A 138 45.61 -8.59 6.62
C GLN A 138 46.60 -7.54 7.13
N MET A 139 46.69 -7.32 8.44
CA MET A 139 47.59 -6.32 9.04
C MET A 139 49.05 -6.60 8.73
N CYS A 140 49.50 -7.87 8.83
CA CYS A 140 50.87 -8.25 8.53
C CYS A 140 51.18 -8.13 7.03
N LEU A 141 50.22 -8.44 6.16
CA LEU A 141 50.37 -8.30 4.71
C LEU A 141 50.45 -6.84 4.27
N ASP A 142 49.57 -6.00 4.83
CA ASP A 142 49.57 -4.56 4.56
C ASP A 142 50.87 -3.92 5.06
N GLN A 143 51.35 -4.31 6.26
CA GLN A 143 52.64 -3.89 6.79
C GLN A 143 53.81 -4.32 5.88
N ALA A 144 53.82 -5.58 5.43
CA ALA A 144 54.84 -6.10 4.53
C ALA A 144 54.90 -5.33 3.20
N TYR A 145 53.74 -4.92 2.66
CA TYR A 145 53.68 -4.10 1.46
C TYR A 145 54.15 -2.66 1.70
N ILE A 146 53.78 -2.06 2.84
CA ILE A 146 54.27 -0.73 3.22
C ILE A 146 55.80 -0.73 3.32
N ASP A 147 56.38 -1.73 3.99
CA ASP A 147 57.84 -1.88 4.13
C ASP A 147 58.53 -2.15 2.79
N TYR A 148 57.88 -2.87 1.87
CA TYR A 148 58.38 -3.08 0.51
C TYR A 148 58.42 -1.78 -0.31
N VAL A 149 57.39 -0.94 -0.21
CA VAL A 149 57.31 0.33 -0.94
C VAL A 149 58.18 1.42 -0.31
N VAL A 150 58.32 1.42 1.02
CA VAL A 150 59.06 2.44 1.79
C VAL A 150 60.11 1.79 2.70
N PRO A 151 61.25 1.33 2.15
CA PRO A 151 62.27 0.61 2.92
C PRO A 151 63.02 1.47 3.95
N ASN A 152 63.05 2.81 3.78
CA ASN A 152 63.72 3.75 4.67
C ASN A 152 62.79 4.92 5.03
N PRO A 153 61.87 4.75 5.99
CA PRO A 153 60.98 5.84 6.40
C PRO A 153 61.78 6.93 7.12
N LYS A 154 61.55 8.20 6.74
CA LYS A 154 62.15 9.39 7.41
C LYS A 154 61.62 9.62 8.84
N PHE A 155 60.59 8.90 9.25
CA PHE A 155 59.92 9.02 10.55
C PHE A 155 59.98 7.69 11.31
N ASN A 156 59.91 7.74 12.65
CA ASN A 156 59.69 6.55 13.47
C ASN A 156 58.43 5.82 12.97
N ARG A 157 58.54 4.50 12.79
CA ARG A 157 57.44 3.65 12.31
C ARG A 157 56.21 3.84 13.20
N SER A 158 55.08 4.19 12.59
CA SER A 158 53.78 4.25 13.26
C SER A 158 53.29 2.84 13.58
N GLU A 159 52.83 2.61 14.81
CA GLU A 159 52.20 1.35 15.21
C GLU A 159 50.85 1.21 14.50
N LEU A 160 50.64 0.09 13.80
CA LEU A 160 49.39 -0.17 13.08
C LEU A 160 48.30 -0.55 14.08
N THR A 161 47.21 0.21 14.08
CA THR A 161 46.05 -0.02 14.95
C THR A 161 44.81 -0.33 14.12
N ILE A 162 43.92 -1.13 14.68
CA ILE A 162 42.61 -1.38 14.10
C ILE A 162 41.53 -1.00 15.12
N GLN A 163 40.47 -0.40 14.60
CA GLN A 163 39.29 -0.06 15.37
C GLN A 163 38.07 -0.46 14.55
N GLN A 164 37.10 -1.10 15.18
CA GLN A 164 35.81 -1.37 14.56
C GLN A 164 35.07 -0.05 14.32
N MET A 165 34.42 0.07 13.17
CA MET A 165 33.66 1.27 12.83
C MET A 165 32.49 1.45 13.82
N PRO A 166 32.36 2.63 14.45
CA PRO A 166 31.23 2.92 15.33
C PRO A 166 29.94 2.94 14.50
N TYR A 167 28.88 2.31 15.00
CA TYR A 167 27.58 2.33 14.35
C TYR A 167 26.75 3.53 14.83
N PRO A 168 26.03 4.23 13.93
CA PRO A 168 25.08 5.27 14.30
C PRO A 168 23.87 4.66 15.02
N PRO A 169 23.04 5.47 15.71
CA PRO A 169 21.86 4.98 16.44
C PRO A 169 20.97 4.11 15.54
N TYR A 170 20.75 2.86 15.94
CA TYR A 170 19.94 1.89 15.20
C TYR A 170 18.89 1.24 16.09
N ILE A 171 17.91 0.63 15.44
CA ILE A 171 16.78 -0.04 16.09
C ILE A 171 17.09 -1.54 16.09
N LYS A 172 17.17 -2.14 17.28
CA LYS A 172 17.41 -3.57 17.47
C LYS A 172 16.07 -4.28 17.69
N VAL A 173 15.86 -5.37 16.95
CA VAL A 173 14.69 -6.24 17.15
C VAL A 173 14.97 -7.11 18.36
N ASP A 174 14.05 -7.11 19.32
CA ASP A 174 14.18 -7.88 20.55
C ASP A 174 14.08 -9.39 20.25
N LYS A 175 15.02 -10.20 20.75
CA LYS A 175 15.04 -11.65 20.49
C LYS A 175 13.88 -12.35 21.18
N ASP A 176 13.44 -11.85 22.34
CA ASP A 176 12.29 -12.38 23.04
C ASP A 176 10.99 -12.07 22.28
N ALA A 177 10.93 -10.94 21.58
CA ALA A 177 9.86 -10.61 20.64
C ALA A 177 9.76 -11.61 19.49
N VAL A 178 10.91 -12.00 18.92
CA VAL A 178 10.98 -12.98 17.82
C VAL A 178 10.50 -14.34 18.31
N ILE A 179 10.96 -14.79 19.48
CA ILE A 179 10.52 -16.06 20.09
C ILE A 179 9.01 -16.02 20.41
N THR A 180 8.51 -14.89 20.92
CA THR A 180 7.08 -14.71 21.22
C THR A 180 6.23 -14.66 19.95
N GLY A 181 6.75 -14.06 18.87
CA GLY A 181 6.13 -14.05 17.55
C GLY A 181 6.07 -15.45 16.93
N ASP A 182 7.15 -16.22 17.02
CA ASP A 182 7.21 -17.59 16.55
C ASP A 182 6.24 -18.50 17.32
N THR A 183 6.18 -18.38 18.66
CA THR A 183 5.23 -19.15 19.47
C THR A 183 3.77 -18.79 19.19
N PHE A 184 3.46 -17.50 18.94
CA PHE A 184 2.12 -17.08 18.53
C PHE A 184 1.75 -17.58 17.13
N ALA A 185 2.69 -17.57 16.19
CA ALA A 185 2.49 -18.11 14.86
C ALA A 185 2.21 -19.63 14.90
N GLU A 186 2.92 -20.39 15.74
CA GLU A 186 2.62 -21.82 15.96
C GLU A 186 1.23 -22.04 16.57
N LEU A 187 0.82 -21.19 17.51
CA LEU A 187 -0.52 -21.28 18.11
C LEU A 187 -1.63 -20.97 17.08
N ALA A 188 -1.43 -19.94 16.25
CA ALA A 188 -2.36 -19.58 15.18
C ALA A 188 -2.48 -20.67 14.12
N ARG A 189 -1.36 -21.34 13.78
CA ARG A 189 -1.35 -22.55 12.94
C ARG A 189 -2.20 -23.65 13.54
N LEU A 190 -2.05 -23.91 14.84
CA LEU A 190 -2.84 -24.94 15.55
C LEU A 190 -4.35 -24.64 15.51
N VAL A 191 -4.75 -23.39 15.79
CA VAL A 191 -6.16 -22.97 15.78
C VAL A 191 -6.77 -23.08 14.39
N PHE A 192 -6.07 -22.63 13.36
CA PHE A 192 -6.53 -22.73 11.97
C PHE A 192 -6.65 -24.19 11.53
N LEU A 193 -5.73 -25.05 11.97
CA LEU A 193 -5.76 -26.49 11.74
C LEU A 193 -6.99 -27.15 12.39
N ILE A 194 -7.31 -26.76 13.64
CA ILE A 194 -8.48 -27.27 14.37
C ILE A 194 -9.78 -26.91 13.62
N ILE A 195 -9.90 -25.67 13.14
CA ILE A 195 -11.07 -25.21 12.38
C ILE A 195 -11.21 -25.98 11.06
N LEU A 196 -10.11 -26.19 10.33
CA LEU A 196 -10.08 -26.98 9.09
C LEU A 196 -10.44 -28.45 9.33
N CYS A 197 -9.91 -29.06 10.39
CA CYS A 197 -10.27 -30.43 10.78
C CYS A 197 -11.76 -30.54 11.15
N ILE A 198 -12.31 -29.56 11.89
CA ILE A 198 -13.73 -29.54 12.26
C ILE A 198 -14.61 -29.38 11.03
N GLU A 199 -14.29 -28.48 10.10
CA GLU A 199 -15.07 -28.26 8.88
C GLU A 199 -14.98 -29.43 7.88
N ILE A 200 -13.88 -30.17 7.85
CA ILE A 200 -13.71 -31.36 7.00
C ILE A 200 -14.36 -32.61 7.62
N SER A 201 -14.41 -32.72 8.95
CA SER A 201 -15.09 -33.82 9.64
C SER A 201 -16.62 -33.63 9.76
N PHE A 202 -17.14 -32.41 9.58
CA PHE A 202 -18.59 -32.15 9.69
C PHE A 202 -19.46 -32.77 8.56
N PRO A 203 -19.00 -32.83 7.29
CA PRO A 203 -19.74 -33.48 6.20
C PRO A 203 -19.43 -34.98 6.04
N ALA A 204 -18.30 -35.48 6.55
CA ALA A 204 -17.86 -36.85 6.39
C ALA A 204 -17.80 -37.54 7.76
N ASN A 205 -18.72 -38.46 8.00
CA ASN A 205 -18.82 -39.28 9.22
C ASN A 205 -17.69 -40.33 9.27
N GLU A 206 -16.44 -39.92 9.04
CA GLU A 206 -15.26 -40.78 8.86
C GLU A 206 -14.12 -40.46 9.85
N ASN A 207 -13.30 -41.48 10.10
CA ASN A 207 -12.46 -41.65 11.29
C ASN A 207 -11.33 -40.62 11.45
N ILE A 208 -11.07 -40.26 12.72
CA ILE A 208 -10.02 -39.36 13.25
C ILE A 208 -8.59 -39.67 12.75
N SER A 209 -8.34 -40.85 12.18
CA SER A 209 -7.04 -41.28 11.66
C SER A 209 -6.54 -40.49 10.45
N GLU A 210 -7.42 -39.93 9.62
CA GLU A 210 -7.01 -39.15 8.43
C GLU A 210 -6.53 -37.73 8.80
N SER A 211 -7.05 -37.17 9.89
CA SER A 211 -6.64 -35.86 10.43
C SER A 211 -5.20 -35.87 10.97
N ILE A 212 -4.73 -37.02 11.47
CA ILE A 212 -3.34 -37.22 11.92
C ILE A 212 -2.38 -37.23 10.72
N PHE A 213 -2.83 -37.71 9.56
CA PHE A 213 -2.02 -37.74 8.33
C PHE A 213 -1.85 -36.33 7.74
N LEU A 214 -2.87 -35.49 7.83
CA LEU A 214 -2.81 -34.07 7.44
C LEU A 214 -1.85 -33.27 8.35
N PHE A 215 -1.79 -33.61 9.64
CA PHE A 215 -0.86 -33.04 10.62
C PHE A 215 0.62 -33.31 10.25
N VAL A 216 0.93 -34.53 9.80
CA VAL A 216 2.28 -34.92 9.34
C VAL A 216 2.63 -34.24 8.02
N LEU A 217 1.66 -34.10 7.10
CA LEU A 217 1.85 -33.40 5.83
C LEU A 217 2.20 -31.92 6.06
N LEU A 218 1.41 -31.19 6.87
CA LEU A 218 1.58 -29.74 7.09
C LEU A 218 2.88 -29.37 7.81
N LYS A 219 3.40 -30.23 8.69
CA LYS A 219 4.73 -30.10 9.30
C LYS A 219 5.86 -30.11 8.27
N HIS A 220 5.65 -30.76 7.11
CA HIS A 220 6.64 -30.87 6.03
C HIS A 220 6.59 -29.71 5.03
N PHE A 221 5.54 -28.87 5.06
CA PHE A 221 5.32 -27.78 4.09
C PHE A 221 5.86 -26.42 4.52
N MET A 222 6.35 -26.25 5.75
CA MET A 222 6.92 -24.99 6.26
C MET A 222 8.46 -25.08 6.33
N PRO A 223 9.20 -24.08 5.82
CA PRO A 223 10.66 -24.11 5.83
C PRO A 223 11.21 -24.12 7.26
N PRO A 224 12.27 -24.89 7.56
CA PRO A 224 12.81 -25.07 8.93
C PRO A 224 13.48 -23.81 9.52
N LYS A 225 13.59 -22.73 8.74
CA LYS A 225 14.12 -21.43 9.18
C LYS A 225 13.11 -20.35 8.80
N VAL A 226 12.25 -19.99 9.74
CA VAL A 226 11.30 -18.90 9.57
C VAL A 226 11.98 -17.63 10.10
N LYS A 227 12.27 -16.67 9.21
CA LYS A 227 12.57 -15.29 9.65
C LYS A 227 11.25 -14.67 10.14
N PRO A 228 11.27 -13.74 11.12
CA PRO A 228 10.04 -13.15 11.65
C PRO A 228 9.18 -12.61 10.51
N PHE A 229 8.09 -13.34 10.26
CA PHE A 229 7.15 -13.09 9.20
C PHE A 229 6.30 -11.88 9.63
N LEU A 230 6.24 -10.82 8.82
CA LEU A 230 5.48 -9.58 9.07
C LEU A 230 6.18 -8.49 9.89
N LEU A 231 7.52 -8.41 9.89
CA LEU A 231 8.20 -7.29 10.54
C LEU A 231 7.97 -5.95 9.79
N TYR A 232 7.84 -6.01 8.46
CA TYR A 232 7.59 -4.83 7.62
C TYR A 232 6.30 -4.94 6.78
N GLY A 233 5.74 -6.15 6.62
CA GLY A 233 4.49 -6.39 5.91
C GLY A 233 3.21 -6.14 6.72
N ASN A 234 2.10 -5.86 6.04
CA ASN A 234 0.79 -5.71 6.68
C ASN A 234 0.09 -7.08 6.84
N ALA A 235 -0.33 -7.42 8.07
CA ALA A 235 -1.06 -8.65 8.37
C ALA A 235 -2.33 -8.85 7.51
N PHE A 236 -2.95 -7.75 7.05
CA PHE A 236 -4.08 -7.78 6.14
C PHE A 236 -3.76 -8.42 4.79
N ILE A 237 -2.53 -8.31 4.30
CA ILE A 237 -2.09 -8.91 3.02
C ILE A 237 -2.06 -10.43 3.14
N VAL A 238 -1.59 -10.95 4.29
CA VAL A 238 -1.58 -12.38 4.58
C VAL A 238 -3.01 -12.91 4.70
N TRP A 239 -3.88 -12.17 5.38
CA TRP A 239 -5.28 -12.52 5.48
C TRP A 239 -5.95 -12.58 4.09
N ILE A 240 -5.71 -11.61 3.21
CA ILE A 240 -6.20 -11.63 1.82
C ILE A 240 -5.63 -12.83 1.04
N ALA A 241 -4.33 -13.09 1.15
CA ALA A 241 -3.69 -14.20 0.44
C ALA A 241 -4.30 -15.55 0.85
N LEU A 242 -4.54 -15.75 2.15
CA LEU A 242 -5.21 -16.94 2.68
C LEU A 242 -6.68 -16.99 2.25
N PHE A 243 -7.39 -15.87 2.31
CA PHE A 243 -8.79 -15.80 1.87
C PHE A 243 -8.96 -16.14 0.39
N LEU A 244 -8.15 -15.54 -0.48
CA LEU A 244 -8.15 -15.83 -1.92
C LEU A 244 -7.78 -17.29 -2.20
N HIS A 245 -6.85 -17.86 -1.43
CA HIS A 245 -6.52 -19.28 -1.52
C HIS A 245 -7.70 -20.17 -1.14
N THR A 246 -8.39 -19.89 -0.04
CA THR A 246 -9.61 -20.62 0.35
C THR A 246 -10.69 -20.53 -0.72
N CYS A 247 -10.97 -19.34 -1.25
CA CYS A 247 -11.92 -19.17 -2.36
C CYS A 247 -11.50 -19.99 -3.59
N HIS A 248 -10.20 -20.02 -3.91
CA HIS A 248 -9.69 -20.76 -5.06
C HIS A 248 -9.78 -22.28 -4.86
N VAL A 249 -9.47 -22.80 -3.66
CA VAL A 249 -9.64 -24.22 -3.32
C VAL A 249 -11.10 -24.64 -3.46
N ILE A 250 -12.03 -23.83 -2.94
CA ILE A 250 -13.46 -24.10 -3.03
C ILE A 250 -13.91 -24.10 -4.50
N ALA A 251 -13.56 -23.06 -5.27
CA ALA A 251 -13.92 -22.96 -6.68
C ALA A 251 -13.36 -24.11 -7.52
N PHE A 252 -12.11 -24.51 -7.26
CA PHE A 252 -11.47 -25.64 -7.91
C PHE A 252 -12.17 -26.96 -7.57
N GLY A 253 -12.54 -27.17 -6.30
CA GLY A 253 -13.32 -28.33 -5.87
C GLY A 253 -14.69 -28.41 -6.56
N TYR A 254 -15.40 -27.29 -6.69
CA TYR A 254 -16.65 -27.22 -7.46
C TYR A 254 -16.46 -27.48 -8.96
N HIS A 255 -15.36 -26.99 -9.54
CA HIS A 255 -15.07 -27.24 -10.93
C HIS A 255 -14.78 -28.72 -11.20
N ILE A 256 -13.96 -29.38 -10.38
CA ILE A 256 -13.67 -30.82 -10.56
C ILE A 256 -14.91 -31.67 -10.29
N SER A 257 -15.70 -31.36 -9.26
CA SER A 257 -16.89 -32.14 -8.93
C SER A 257 -17.92 -32.17 -10.08
N SER A 258 -17.95 -31.14 -10.94
CA SER A 258 -18.81 -31.11 -12.12
C SER A 258 -18.56 -32.23 -13.14
N TYR A 259 -17.37 -32.86 -13.13
CA TYR A 259 -17.01 -33.95 -14.04
C TYR A 259 -17.34 -35.34 -13.48
N PHE A 260 -17.82 -35.45 -12.23
CA PHE A 260 -18.06 -36.73 -11.57
C PHE A 260 -19.50 -36.89 -11.08
N TRP A 261 -20.14 -37.99 -11.47
CA TRP A 261 -21.53 -38.30 -11.11
C TRP A 261 -21.75 -38.55 -9.60
N LYS A 262 -20.70 -38.96 -8.87
CA LYS A 262 -20.74 -39.14 -7.42
C LYS A 262 -19.75 -38.19 -6.73
N PRO A 263 -20.15 -37.45 -5.69
CA PRO A 263 -19.30 -36.48 -4.99
C PRO A 263 -18.00 -37.10 -4.42
N SER A 264 -18.09 -38.34 -3.91
CA SER A 264 -16.95 -39.06 -3.33
C SER A 264 -15.79 -39.27 -4.32
N HIS A 265 -16.10 -39.58 -5.58
CA HIS A 265 -15.07 -39.73 -6.62
C HIS A 265 -14.46 -38.39 -7.04
N GLY A 266 -15.25 -37.31 -7.03
CA GLY A 266 -14.74 -35.97 -7.29
C GLY A 266 -13.75 -35.50 -6.23
N ILE A 267 -14.03 -35.79 -4.95
CA ILE A 267 -13.13 -35.49 -3.83
C ILE A 267 -11.84 -36.31 -3.96
N PHE A 268 -11.93 -37.62 -4.21
CA PHE A 268 -10.78 -38.50 -4.38
C PHE A 268 -9.89 -38.09 -5.57
N MET A 269 -10.49 -37.73 -6.71
CA MET A 269 -9.72 -37.27 -7.88
C MET A 269 -9.11 -35.89 -7.68
N THR A 270 -9.79 -34.99 -6.96
CA THR A 270 -9.21 -33.70 -6.56
C THR A 270 -7.98 -33.92 -5.67
N PHE A 271 -8.07 -34.83 -4.70
CA PHE A 271 -6.96 -35.21 -3.82
C PHE A 271 -5.80 -35.82 -4.62
N MET A 272 -6.07 -36.75 -5.54
CA MET A 272 -5.04 -37.39 -6.36
C MET A 272 -4.33 -36.41 -7.31
N VAL A 273 -5.07 -35.51 -7.97
CA VAL A 273 -4.50 -34.51 -8.87
C VAL A 273 -3.67 -33.48 -8.10
N THR A 274 -4.16 -33.01 -6.95
CA THR A 274 -3.42 -32.02 -6.12
C THR A 274 -2.14 -32.62 -5.52
N THR A 275 -2.18 -33.86 -5.04
CA THR A 275 -1.00 -34.58 -4.53
C THR A 275 0.03 -34.84 -5.63
N LEU A 276 -0.39 -35.29 -6.82
CA LEU A 276 0.52 -35.52 -7.95
C LEU A 276 1.18 -34.22 -8.44
N MET A 277 0.41 -33.14 -8.55
CA MET A 277 0.95 -31.82 -8.91
C MET A 277 1.91 -31.28 -7.84
N ASN A 278 1.64 -31.54 -6.56
CA ASN A 278 2.54 -31.15 -5.46
C ASN A 278 3.86 -31.95 -5.47
N ILE A 279 3.84 -33.23 -5.82
CA ILE A 279 5.06 -34.04 -5.99
C ILE A 279 5.90 -33.47 -7.14
N LEU A 280 5.26 -33.19 -8.29
CA LEU A 280 5.92 -32.52 -9.42
C LEU A 280 6.53 -31.17 -9.02
N ALA A 281 5.89 -30.41 -8.13
CA ALA A 281 6.39 -29.14 -7.60
C ALA A 281 7.76 -29.25 -6.92
N VAL A 282 7.94 -30.31 -6.13
CA VAL A 282 9.15 -30.54 -5.33
C VAL A 282 10.30 -30.95 -6.23
N PHE A 283 10.05 -31.78 -7.24
CA PHE A 283 11.06 -32.25 -8.18
C PHE A 283 11.56 -31.16 -9.15
N VAL A 284 10.73 -30.17 -9.49
CA VAL A 284 11.11 -29.11 -10.46
C VAL A 284 11.87 -27.94 -9.83
N HIS A 285 12.20 -28.01 -8.53
CA HIS A 285 12.90 -26.95 -7.80
C HIS A 285 14.34 -26.64 -8.30
N GLY A 286 14.84 -27.37 -9.31
CA GLY A 286 16.20 -27.23 -9.86
C GLY A 286 16.36 -26.49 -11.19
N TYR A 287 15.30 -26.01 -11.87
CA TYR A 287 15.45 -25.35 -13.18
C TYR A 287 14.60 -24.08 -13.36
N THR A 288 15.19 -23.13 -14.10
CA THR A 288 14.70 -21.80 -14.53
C THR A 288 13.41 -21.86 -15.36
N ILE A 289 12.28 -22.21 -14.73
CA ILE A 289 10.95 -22.30 -15.40
C ILE A 289 9.92 -21.37 -14.72
N GLU A 290 10.31 -20.35 -13.95
CA GLU A 290 9.39 -19.46 -13.21
C GLU A 290 8.30 -18.76 -14.03
N ARG A 291 8.51 -18.57 -15.34
CA ARG A 291 7.53 -17.93 -16.24
C ARG A 291 6.41 -18.87 -16.71
N PHE A 292 6.67 -20.18 -16.85
CA PHE A 292 5.64 -21.15 -17.28
C PHE A 292 4.63 -21.44 -16.13
N PHE A 293 5.07 -21.24 -14.88
CA PHE A 293 4.30 -21.55 -13.67
C PHE A 293 3.16 -20.57 -13.33
N LEU A 294 3.06 -19.42 -13.98
CA LEU A 294 1.93 -18.50 -13.78
C LEU A 294 0.60 -19.14 -14.22
N TYR A 295 0.64 -19.99 -15.24
CA TYR A 295 -0.54 -20.72 -15.73
C TYR A 295 -0.79 -22.03 -14.97
N ALA A 296 0.27 -22.67 -14.43
CA ALA A 296 0.13 -23.87 -13.60
C ALA A 296 -0.60 -23.59 -12.28
N GLY A 297 -0.54 -22.35 -11.79
CA GLY A 297 -1.31 -21.91 -10.63
C GLY A 297 -2.82 -22.08 -10.79
N ILE A 298 -3.37 -21.98 -12.01
CA ILE A 298 -4.79 -22.20 -12.30
C ILE A 298 -5.21 -23.65 -12.01
N LEU A 299 -4.28 -24.60 -12.16
CA LEU A 299 -4.52 -26.02 -11.96
C LEU A 299 -4.22 -26.50 -10.53
N SER A 300 -3.55 -25.68 -9.71
CA SER A 300 -3.27 -26.02 -8.31
C SER A 300 -3.22 -24.78 -7.41
N PRO A 301 -4.23 -24.60 -6.53
CA PRO A 301 -4.29 -23.48 -5.58
C PRO A 301 -3.08 -23.35 -4.66
N ASN A 302 -2.40 -24.46 -4.34
CA ASN A 302 -1.23 -24.50 -3.47
C ASN A 302 0.01 -23.85 -4.09
N PHE A 303 0.17 -23.92 -5.41
CA PHE A 303 1.30 -23.28 -6.10
C PHE A 303 1.20 -21.76 -6.07
N ILE A 304 0.00 -21.23 -6.27
CA ILE A 304 -0.26 -19.79 -6.18
C ILE A 304 0.09 -19.31 -4.77
N LEU A 305 -0.37 -20.04 -3.75
CA LEU A 305 -0.10 -19.70 -2.36
C LEU A 305 1.41 -19.69 -2.07
N LYS A 306 2.14 -20.74 -2.47
CA LYS A 306 3.59 -20.82 -2.33
C LYS A 306 4.29 -19.62 -2.97
N LYS A 307 3.92 -19.28 -4.22
CA LYS A 307 4.51 -18.13 -4.93
C LYS A 307 4.22 -16.80 -4.23
N ILE A 308 2.99 -16.58 -3.75
CA ILE A 308 2.64 -15.38 -2.99
C ILE A 308 3.51 -15.26 -1.75
N PHE A 309 3.66 -16.34 -0.98
CA PHE A 309 4.51 -16.30 0.22
C PHE A 309 6.00 -16.15 -0.13
N THR A 310 6.50 -16.74 -1.21
CA THR A 310 7.90 -16.54 -1.66
C THR A 310 8.16 -15.07 -2.01
N GLU A 311 7.28 -14.44 -2.79
CA GLU A 311 7.41 -13.01 -3.16
C GLU A 311 7.27 -12.07 -1.95
N LEU A 312 6.36 -12.39 -1.01
CA LEU A 312 6.25 -11.67 0.25
C LEU A 312 7.54 -11.80 1.07
N THR A 313 8.08 -13.01 1.19
CA THR A 313 9.34 -13.28 1.91
C THR A 313 10.52 -12.54 1.28
N ASP A 314 10.60 -12.52 -0.06
CA ASP A 314 11.63 -11.79 -0.80
C ASP A 314 11.52 -10.28 -0.59
N SER A 315 10.30 -9.75 -0.57
CA SER A 315 10.05 -8.32 -0.32
C SER A 315 10.41 -7.92 1.12
N GLU A 316 10.08 -8.77 2.10
CA GLU A 316 10.50 -8.58 3.49
C GLU A 316 12.02 -8.69 3.66
N SER A 317 12.67 -9.62 2.95
CA SER A 317 14.14 -9.76 2.98
C SER A 317 14.87 -8.51 2.48
N LYS A 318 14.21 -7.72 1.61
CA LYS A 318 14.71 -6.45 1.08
C LYS A 318 14.34 -5.25 1.96
N LEU A 319 13.67 -5.46 3.10
CA LEU A 319 13.17 -4.41 4.01
C LEU A 319 12.13 -3.47 3.35
N ILE A 320 11.56 -3.86 2.22
CA ILE A 320 10.54 -3.09 1.48
C ILE A 320 9.19 -3.72 1.82
N GLY A 321 8.67 -3.39 3.01
CA GLY A 321 7.34 -3.79 3.42
C GLY A 321 6.27 -3.32 2.44
N ILE A 322 5.28 -4.16 2.13
CA ILE A 322 4.14 -3.76 1.31
C ILE A 322 3.11 -3.05 2.21
N ASN A 323 3.04 -1.72 2.12
CA ASN A 323 2.11 -0.90 2.89
C ASN A 323 0.90 -0.46 2.02
N TRP A 324 -0.29 -0.99 2.31
CA TRP A 324 -1.53 -0.75 1.55
C TRP A 324 -2.37 0.44 2.04
N ASN A 325 -1.79 1.38 2.78
CA ASN A 325 -2.51 2.57 3.26
C ASN A 325 -3.21 3.35 2.12
N TYR A 326 -2.65 3.35 0.92
CA TYR A 326 -3.26 3.98 -0.25
C TYR A 326 -4.49 3.22 -0.77
N PHE A 327 -4.53 1.88 -0.70
CA PHE A 327 -5.69 1.10 -1.13
C PHE A 327 -6.90 1.39 -0.24
N SER A 328 -6.72 1.48 1.07
CA SER A 328 -7.80 1.87 2.00
C SER A 328 -8.36 3.25 1.61
N PHE A 329 -7.49 4.22 1.30
CA PHE A 329 -7.92 5.54 0.82
C PHE A 329 -8.71 5.48 -0.50
N TYR A 330 -8.22 4.74 -1.50
CA TYR A 330 -8.93 4.57 -2.78
C TYR A 330 -10.24 3.78 -2.63
N MET A 331 -10.30 2.80 -1.73
CA MET A 331 -11.51 2.04 -1.44
C MET A 331 -12.54 2.90 -0.71
N THR A 332 -12.12 3.75 0.24
CA THR A 332 -12.98 4.74 0.87
C THR A 332 -13.52 5.74 -0.16
N LEU A 333 -12.67 6.23 -1.06
CA LEU A 333 -13.11 7.10 -2.17
C LEU A 333 -14.10 6.38 -3.10
N TYR A 334 -13.85 5.11 -3.43
CA TYR A 334 -14.76 4.32 -4.25
C TYR A 334 -16.11 4.11 -3.55
N MET A 335 -16.12 3.70 -2.30
CA MET A 335 -17.33 3.52 -1.49
C MET A 335 -18.13 4.82 -1.34
N TYR A 336 -17.44 5.95 -1.15
CA TYR A 336 -18.07 7.28 -1.10
C TYR A 336 -18.77 7.64 -2.42
N ASN A 337 -18.23 7.25 -3.56
CA ASN A 337 -18.85 7.49 -4.87
C ASN A 337 -20.01 6.51 -5.19
N VAL A 338 -19.92 5.26 -4.73
CA VAL A 338 -20.94 4.22 -4.99
C VAL A 338 -22.14 4.32 -4.06
N ARG A 339 -21.91 4.78 -2.82
CA ARG A 339 -22.95 5.04 -1.83
C ARG A 339 -22.64 6.36 -1.13
N PRO A 340 -22.80 7.49 -1.84
CA PRO A 340 -22.74 8.78 -1.17
C PRO A 340 -23.78 8.79 -0.04
N GLY A 341 -23.50 9.51 1.04
CA GLY A 341 -24.41 9.62 2.18
C GLY A 341 -25.69 10.36 1.82
N LYS A 342 -26.19 11.22 2.70
CA LYS A 342 -27.41 12.00 2.44
C LYS A 342 -27.31 12.92 1.21
N TYR A 343 -26.08 13.29 0.81
CA TYR A 343 -25.79 14.19 -0.30
C TYR A 343 -24.72 13.57 -1.23
N GLY A 344 -24.95 13.67 -2.54
CA GLY A 344 -24.02 13.21 -3.58
C GLY A 344 -24.70 12.37 -4.66
N ILE A 345 -24.17 12.40 -5.87
CA ILE A 345 -24.69 11.63 -7.00
C ILE A 345 -24.21 10.19 -6.88
N GLN A 346 -25.14 9.26 -6.63
CA GLN A 346 -24.82 7.84 -6.57
C GLN A 346 -24.30 7.35 -7.92
N ARG A 347 -23.04 6.91 -7.97
CA ARG A 347 -22.49 6.27 -9.16
C ARG A 347 -22.82 4.78 -9.14
N ASN A 348 -23.01 4.22 -10.33
CA ASN A 348 -23.11 2.78 -10.48
C ASN A 348 -21.84 2.11 -9.90
N PRO A 349 -21.93 0.99 -9.16
CA PRO A 349 -20.74 0.26 -8.69
C PRO A 349 -19.69 0.02 -9.78
N PHE A 350 -20.12 -0.23 -11.02
CA PHE A 350 -19.21 -0.47 -12.15
C PHE A 350 -18.88 0.81 -12.95
N TYR A 351 -19.03 2.02 -12.38
CA TYR A 351 -18.85 3.28 -13.12
C TYR A 351 -17.47 3.42 -13.77
N CYS A 352 -16.42 2.82 -13.19
CA CYS A 352 -15.07 2.79 -13.77
C CYS A 352 -15.00 2.03 -15.10
N PHE A 353 -15.94 1.11 -15.33
CA PHE A 353 -16.02 0.24 -16.50
C PHE A 353 -17.16 0.62 -17.46
N GLN A 354 -18.00 1.58 -17.09
CA GLN A 354 -19.12 2.00 -17.91
C GLN A 354 -18.69 3.05 -18.94
N ARG A 355 -18.91 2.74 -20.23
CA ARG A 355 -18.95 3.77 -21.28
C ARG A 355 -20.06 4.76 -20.93
N LYS A 356 -19.74 6.06 -20.89
CA LYS A 356 -20.73 7.13 -20.75
C LYS A 356 -21.82 6.92 -21.80
N ARG A 357 -23.06 6.68 -21.36
CA ARG A 357 -24.22 6.79 -22.24
C ARG A 357 -24.36 8.28 -22.56
N LEU A 358 -23.91 8.69 -23.74
CA LEU A 358 -24.22 10.02 -24.25
C LEU A 358 -25.73 10.06 -24.49
N ASN A 359 -26.44 10.92 -23.77
CA ASN A 359 -27.76 11.34 -24.19
C ASN A 359 -27.59 12.08 -25.53
N LYS A 360 -28.41 11.73 -26.51
CA LYS A 360 -28.23 12.04 -27.94
C LYS A 360 -28.48 13.52 -28.31
N ILE A 361 -28.58 14.43 -27.34
CA ILE A 361 -28.97 15.84 -27.53
C ILE A 361 -28.02 16.72 -26.72
N ASP A 362 -27.01 17.26 -27.39
CA ASP A 362 -25.97 18.10 -26.78
C ASP A 362 -26.24 19.60 -26.97
N ASN A 363 -27.02 19.99 -28.00
CA ASN A 363 -27.20 21.38 -28.41
C ASN A 363 -28.60 21.93 -28.12
N GLU A 364 -28.68 23.19 -27.72
CA GLU A 364 -29.94 23.89 -27.40
C GLU A 364 -30.84 24.07 -28.63
N GLU A 365 -30.25 24.22 -29.83
CA GLU A 365 -30.97 24.40 -31.10
C GLU A 365 -31.84 23.20 -31.49
N ASP A 366 -31.49 22.00 -31.01
CA ASP A 366 -32.26 20.77 -31.25
C ASP A 366 -33.55 20.70 -30.40
N LEU A 367 -33.68 21.53 -29.35
CA LEU A 367 -34.86 21.57 -28.48
C LEU A 367 -36.05 22.28 -29.12
N ASP A 368 -35.80 23.34 -29.89
CA ASP A 368 -36.86 24.12 -30.53
C ASP A 368 -37.56 23.31 -31.65
N GLY A 369 -36.86 22.31 -32.22
CA GLY A 369 -37.45 21.31 -33.12
C GLY A 369 -38.36 20.30 -32.41
N PHE A 370 -38.12 20.01 -31.13
CA PHE A 370 -38.90 19.04 -30.34
C PHE A 370 -40.28 19.58 -29.91
N ASN A 371 -40.42 20.91 -29.83
CA ASN A 371 -41.68 21.58 -29.49
C ASN A 371 -42.78 21.43 -30.56
N ASN A 372 -42.45 21.01 -31.79
CA ASN A 372 -43.40 21.07 -32.91
C ASN A 372 -44.10 19.76 -33.27
N THR A 373 -43.68 18.59 -32.77
CA THR A 373 -44.16 17.33 -33.35
C THR A 373 -45.12 16.50 -32.51
N ASN A 374 -45.18 16.58 -31.17
CA ASN A 374 -45.93 15.55 -30.40
C ASN A 374 -46.63 15.96 -29.09
N VAL A 375 -46.79 17.25 -28.77
CA VAL A 375 -47.50 17.67 -27.54
C VAL A 375 -48.82 18.35 -27.90
N ASP A 376 -49.94 17.78 -27.46
CA ASP A 376 -51.26 18.39 -27.56
C ASP A 376 -51.22 19.79 -26.94
N ARG A 377 -51.40 20.82 -27.78
CA ARG A 377 -51.25 22.26 -27.44
C ARG A 377 -52.26 22.79 -26.40
N LYS A 378 -52.99 21.93 -25.70
CA LYS A 378 -54.07 22.33 -24.78
C LYS A 378 -53.60 22.69 -23.37
N GLU A 379 -52.38 22.30 -22.97
CA GLU A 379 -51.91 22.44 -21.58
C GLU A 379 -50.78 23.46 -21.37
N PHE A 380 -50.31 24.14 -22.43
CA PHE A 380 -49.22 25.11 -22.32
C PHE A 380 -49.69 26.53 -22.67
N GLU A 381 -49.48 27.48 -21.76
CA GLU A 381 -49.64 28.90 -22.06
C GLU A 381 -48.61 29.32 -23.12
N VAL A 382 -49.09 29.95 -24.19
CA VAL A 382 -48.23 30.41 -25.28
C VAL A 382 -47.46 31.63 -24.81
N VAL A 383 -46.15 31.48 -24.62
CA VAL A 383 -45.28 32.62 -24.29
C VAL A 383 -44.99 33.43 -25.56
N PRO A 384 -45.21 34.76 -25.58
CA PRO A 384 -44.93 35.59 -26.74
C PRO A 384 -43.46 35.49 -27.16
N LYS A 385 -43.21 35.21 -28.44
CA LYS A 385 -41.84 35.11 -28.97
C LYS A 385 -41.09 36.44 -28.79
N GLY A 386 -39.94 36.39 -28.12
CA GLY A 386 -39.02 37.53 -27.96
C GLY A 386 -39.22 38.41 -26.72
N SER A 387 -40.22 38.15 -25.86
CA SER A 387 -40.42 38.95 -24.65
C SER A 387 -39.62 38.47 -23.44
N LEU A 388 -39.32 37.16 -23.35
CA LEU A 388 -38.66 36.56 -22.20
C LEU A 388 -37.51 35.63 -22.63
N VAL A 389 -36.37 35.77 -21.95
CA VAL A 389 -35.20 34.91 -22.16
C VAL A 389 -35.23 33.77 -21.15
N SER A 390 -35.34 32.53 -21.62
CA SER A 390 -35.30 31.34 -20.74
C SER A 390 -33.92 31.20 -20.10
N GLY A 391 -33.87 31.13 -18.77
CA GLY A 391 -32.67 30.81 -18.00
C GLY A 391 -32.50 29.31 -17.79
N ILE A 392 -33.61 28.58 -17.58
CA ILE A 392 -33.63 27.12 -17.48
C ILE A 392 -34.71 26.58 -18.41
N LYS A 393 -34.38 25.59 -19.23
CA LYS A 393 -35.33 24.86 -20.08
C LYS A 393 -35.37 23.39 -19.68
N ILE A 394 -36.56 22.85 -19.50
CA ILE A 394 -36.79 21.45 -19.11
C ILE A 394 -37.71 20.81 -20.14
N ARG A 395 -37.33 19.64 -20.64
CA ARG A 395 -38.16 18.84 -21.58
C ARG A 395 -38.23 17.39 -21.13
N GLU A 396 -39.45 16.88 -21.02
CA GLU A 396 -39.78 15.47 -20.74
C GLU A 396 -39.06 14.89 -19.51
N LEU A 397 -38.88 15.72 -18.47
CA LEU A 397 -38.13 15.33 -17.28
C LEU A 397 -38.85 14.24 -16.48
N LYS A 398 -38.21 13.07 -16.36
CA LYS A 398 -38.70 11.93 -15.58
C LYS A 398 -37.70 11.51 -14.52
N LYS A 399 -38.23 11.06 -13.38
CA LYS A 399 -37.42 10.46 -12.32
C LYS A 399 -38.18 9.29 -11.71
N VAL A 400 -37.54 8.13 -11.72
CA VAL A 400 -38.03 6.90 -11.11
C VAL A 400 -37.05 6.46 -10.04
N TYR A 401 -37.55 6.26 -8.82
CA TYR A 401 -36.80 5.64 -7.74
C TYR A 401 -37.19 4.16 -7.65
N THR A 402 -36.18 3.30 -7.51
CA THR A 402 -36.35 1.86 -7.31
C THR A 402 -35.93 1.52 -5.89
N THR A 403 -36.82 0.97 -5.07
CA THR A 403 -36.48 0.51 -3.72
C THR A 403 -36.01 -0.94 -3.73
N ASP A 404 -34.90 -1.19 -3.00
CA ASP A 404 -34.19 -2.44 -2.67
C ASP A 404 -34.02 -3.55 -3.72
N TRP A 405 -32.79 -4.10 -3.77
CA TRP A 405 -32.43 -5.23 -4.62
C TRP A 405 -32.92 -6.59 -4.07
N PHE A 406 -33.14 -6.68 -2.75
CA PHE A 406 -33.45 -7.96 -2.05
C PHE A 406 -34.95 -8.23 -1.82
N ARG A 407 -35.82 -7.25 -2.07
CA ARG A 407 -37.29 -7.41 -1.96
C ARG A 407 -37.91 -6.92 -3.27
N LYS A 408 -39.11 -7.43 -3.62
CA LYS A 408 -39.85 -7.05 -4.84
C LYS A 408 -39.72 -5.54 -5.11
N SER A 409 -38.92 -5.17 -6.11
CA SER A 409 -38.57 -3.78 -6.42
C SER A 409 -39.84 -2.99 -6.72
N GLN A 410 -40.19 -2.05 -5.84
CA GLN A 410 -41.28 -1.10 -6.10
C GLN A 410 -40.70 0.12 -6.81
N LYS A 411 -41.29 0.49 -7.96
CA LYS A 411 -40.90 1.67 -8.71
C LYS A 411 -41.79 2.85 -8.31
N VAL A 412 -41.20 3.93 -7.83
CA VAL A 412 -41.90 5.18 -7.51
C VAL A 412 -41.54 6.21 -8.57
N HIS A 413 -42.53 6.63 -9.35
CA HIS A 413 -42.39 7.69 -10.35
C HIS A 413 -42.53 9.06 -9.69
N ALA A 414 -41.41 9.67 -9.31
CA ALA A 414 -41.37 10.97 -8.66
C ALA A 414 -41.59 12.14 -9.63
N LEU A 415 -41.19 12.00 -10.91
CA LEU A 415 -41.51 12.94 -11.99
C LEU A 415 -41.93 12.15 -13.23
N LYS A 416 -42.98 12.62 -13.93
CA LYS A 416 -43.64 11.91 -15.04
C LYS A 416 -43.66 12.71 -16.35
N GLY A 417 -42.52 13.22 -16.81
CA GLY A 417 -42.41 13.88 -18.12
C GLY A 417 -42.75 15.37 -18.04
N ILE A 418 -42.07 16.08 -17.14
CA ILE A 418 -42.31 17.51 -16.93
C ILE A 418 -41.55 18.31 -18.00
N SER A 419 -42.26 19.21 -18.68
CA SER A 419 -41.69 20.18 -19.62
C SER A 419 -42.07 21.58 -19.15
N LEU A 420 -41.09 22.45 -18.91
CA LEU A 420 -41.32 23.83 -18.46
C LEU A 420 -40.08 24.69 -18.67
N ASP A 421 -40.28 26.00 -18.76
CA ASP A 421 -39.23 27.01 -18.91
C ASP A 421 -39.28 28.02 -17.76
N PHE A 422 -38.12 28.32 -17.18
CA PHE A 422 -37.93 29.40 -16.22
C PHE A 422 -37.21 30.56 -16.87
N TYR A 423 -37.68 31.78 -16.66
CA TYR A 423 -37.16 32.97 -17.33
C TYR A 423 -36.18 33.73 -16.44
N LYS A 424 -35.20 34.40 -17.08
CA LYS A 424 -34.23 35.24 -16.39
C LYS A 424 -34.91 36.42 -15.71
N SER A 425 -34.35 36.86 -14.59
CA SER A 425 -34.83 38.03 -13.82
C SER A 425 -36.27 37.93 -13.31
N GLN A 426 -36.79 36.71 -13.11
CA GLN A 426 -38.11 36.46 -12.55
C GLN A 426 -38.02 35.59 -11.30
N ILE A 427 -38.96 35.81 -10.38
CA ILE A 427 -39.19 34.92 -9.25
C ILE A 427 -40.30 33.95 -9.66
N THR A 428 -39.97 32.67 -9.79
CA THR A 428 -40.96 31.63 -10.09
C THR A 428 -41.23 30.80 -8.84
N ALA A 429 -42.49 30.70 -8.44
CA ALA A 429 -42.92 29.87 -7.33
C ALA A 429 -43.52 28.55 -7.85
N LEU A 430 -42.96 27.42 -7.40
CA LEU A 430 -43.43 26.08 -7.79
C LEU A 430 -44.33 25.53 -6.68
N LEU A 431 -45.66 25.61 -6.89
CA LEU A 431 -46.66 25.20 -5.92
C LEU A 431 -47.16 23.77 -6.18
N GLY A 432 -47.42 23.02 -5.11
CA GLY A 432 -48.02 21.68 -5.20
C GLY A 432 -48.15 21.04 -3.82
N HIS A 433 -48.85 19.92 -3.71
CA HIS A 433 -48.97 19.16 -2.46
C HIS A 433 -47.63 18.48 -2.07
N ASN A 434 -47.54 17.94 -0.86
CA ASN A 434 -46.39 17.14 -0.43
C ASN A 434 -46.33 15.83 -1.22
N GLY A 435 -45.14 15.46 -1.70
CA GLY A 435 -44.98 14.30 -2.58
C GLY A 435 -45.26 14.55 -4.07
N ALA A 436 -45.58 15.77 -4.49
CA ALA A 436 -45.78 16.13 -5.90
C ALA A 436 -44.50 16.09 -6.75
N GLY A 437 -43.32 15.94 -6.12
CA GLY A 437 -42.03 15.88 -6.83
C GLY A 437 -41.24 17.20 -6.85
N LYS A 438 -41.68 18.26 -6.15
CA LYS A 438 -41.00 19.57 -6.09
C LYS A 438 -39.52 19.45 -5.69
N THR A 439 -39.25 18.83 -4.55
CA THR A 439 -37.89 18.61 -4.04
C THR A 439 -37.06 17.73 -4.98
N THR A 440 -37.68 16.72 -5.62
CA THR A 440 -37.01 15.87 -6.61
C THR A 440 -36.56 16.69 -7.81
N MET A 441 -37.43 17.55 -8.35
CA MET A 441 -37.11 18.42 -9.46
C MET A 441 -36.00 19.41 -9.09
N MET A 442 -36.09 20.08 -7.93
CA MET A 442 -35.05 20.97 -7.43
C MET A 442 -33.71 20.25 -7.23
N SER A 443 -33.73 19.00 -6.76
CA SER A 443 -32.54 18.16 -6.60
C SER A 443 -31.87 17.81 -7.93
N ILE A 444 -32.65 17.64 -9.01
CA ILE A 444 -32.12 17.43 -10.35
C ILE A 444 -31.50 18.72 -10.89
N LEU A 445 -32.21 19.85 -10.77
CA LEU A 445 -31.71 21.15 -11.23
C LEU A 445 -30.40 21.53 -10.54
N SER A 446 -30.29 21.25 -9.24
CA SER A 446 -29.09 21.51 -8.42
C SER A 446 -28.00 20.44 -8.52
N GLY A 447 -28.20 19.38 -9.31
CA GLY A 447 -27.20 18.33 -9.52
C GLY A 447 -26.99 17.41 -8.31
N LEU A 448 -27.92 17.39 -7.35
CA LEU A 448 -27.90 16.45 -6.23
C LEU A 448 -28.33 15.04 -6.65
N THR A 449 -29.20 14.93 -7.67
CA THR A 449 -29.64 13.65 -8.23
C THR A 449 -29.76 13.72 -9.75
N ASP A 450 -29.44 12.63 -10.45
CA ASP A 450 -29.59 12.58 -11.91
C ASP A 450 -31.05 12.34 -12.34
N SER A 451 -31.44 12.82 -13.51
CA SER A 451 -32.72 12.45 -14.13
C SER A 451 -32.71 11.00 -14.61
N SER A 452 -33.90 10.36 -14.68
CA SER A 452 -34.03 9.04 -15.32
C SER A 452 -34.16 9.19 -16.83
N GLU A 453 -34.95 10.18 -17.29
CA GLU A 453 -35.10 10.57 -18.69
C GLU A 453 -35.36 12.08 -18.76
N GLY A 454 -35.32 12.64 -19.98
CA GLY A 454 -35.51 14.05 -20.24
C GLY A 454 -34.21 14.85 -20.21
N VAL A 455 -34.32 16.12 -20.60
CA VAL A 455 -33.16 17.00 -20.78
C VAL A 455 -33.40 18.33 -20.08
N VAL A 456 -32.34 18.86 -19.47
CA VAL A 456 -32.34 20.14 -18.77
C VAL A 456 -31.19 20.99 -19.28
N PHE A 457 -31.50 22.22 -19.66
CA PHE A 457 -30.52 23.22 -20.07
C PHE A 457 -30.55 24.39 -19.09
N ILE A 458 -29.37 24.88 -18.70
CA ILE A 458 -29.18 26.06 -17.87
C ILE A 458 -28.29 27.02 -18.64
N ASN A 459 -28.80 28.24 -18.91
CA ASN A 459 -28.11 29.23 -19.74
C ASN A 459 -27.59 28.64 -21.06
N GLY A 460 -28.41 27.80 -21.70
CA GLY A 460 -28.11 27.14 -22.97
C GLY A 460 -27.13 25.96 -22.92
N GLN A 461 -26.73 25.51 -21.73
CA GLN A 461 -25.85 24.35 -21.58
C GLN A 461 -26.57 23.17 -20.94
N ASN A 462 -26.43 21.99 -21.54
CA ASN A 462 -27.01 20.75 -21.02
C ASN A 462 -26.29 20.29 -19.74
N ILE A 463 -27.05 20.10 -18.66
CA ILE A 463 -26.48 19.74 -17.36
C ILE A 463 -25.92 18.31 -17.31
N ALA A 464 -26.43 17.41 -18.16
CA ALA A 464 -26.00 16.02 -18.19
C ALA A 464 -24.60 15.87 -18.83
N THR A 465 -24.28 16.71 -19.81
CA THR A 465 -23.01 16.69 -20.54
C THR A 465 -21.98 17.58 -19.86
N ASN A 466 -22.41 18.71 -19.31
CA ASN A 466 -21.57 19.67 -18.62
C ASN A 466 -22.05 19.94 -17.18
N PRO A 467 -21.86 19.01 -16.23
CA PRO A 467 -22.32 19.17 -14.85
C PRO A 467 -21.68 20.36 -14.12
N LYS A 468 -20.53 20.87 -14.61
CA LYS A 468 -19.88 22.08 -14.06
C LYS A 468 -20.73 23.34 -14.24
N VAL A 469 -21.70 23.32 -15.16
CA VAL A 469 -22.66 24.42 -15.37
C VAL A 469 -23.47 24.65 -14.11
N ILE A 470 -23.87 23.57 -13.43
CA ILE A 470 -24.67 23.64 -12.21
C ILE A 470 -23.88 24.40 -11.13
N SER A 471 -22.66 23.96 -10.82
CA SER A 471 -21.88 24.53 -9.73
C SER A 471 -21.41 25.97 -9.97
N ASN A 472 -21.31 26.40 -11.23
CA ASN A 472 -20.95 27.78 -11.58
C ASN A 472 -22.17 28.71 -11.69
N ASN A 473 -23.39 28.21 -11.90
CA ASN A 473 -24.57 29.04 -12.16
C ASN A 473 -25.66 28.97 -11.08
N ILE A 474 -25.70 27.92 -10.25
CA ILE A 474 -26.77 27.70 -9.28
C ILE A 474 -26.29 27.90 -7.84
N GLY A 475 -27.05 28.72 -7.11
CA GLY A 475 -27.09 28.74 -5.65
C GLY A 475 -28.26 27.90 -5.15
N LEU A 476 -28.02 26.98 -4.21
CA LEU A 476 -29.07 26.17 -3.59
C LEU A 476 -29.17 26.49 -2.10
N CYS A 477 -30.37 26.79 -1.63
CA CYS A 477 -30.73 26.78 -0.21
C CYS A 477 -31.75 25.64 0.01
N PRO A 478 -31.34 24.46 0.51
CA PRO A 478 -32.24 23.33 0.77
C PRO A 478 -33.22 23.63 1.92
N GLN A 479 -34.20 22.76 2.18
CA GLN A 479 -35.10 22.89 3.33
C GLN A 479 -34.36 22.82 4.68
N GLU A 480 -33.39 21.91 4.84
CA GLU A 480 -32.61 21.76 6.06
C GLU A 480 -31.43 22.74 6.16
N ASN A 481 -31.12 23.24 7.35
CA ASN A 481 -29.98 24.14 7.55
C ASN A 481 -28.64 23.39 7.47
N MET A 482 -28.03 23.38 6.28
CA MET A 482 -26.70 22.78 6.03
C MET A 482 -25.56 23.71 6.44
N VAL A 483 -25.23 23.73 7.73
CA VAL A 483 -24.12 24.52 8.30
C VAL A 483 -23.01 23.59 8.82
N PHE A 484 -21.75 24.02 8.70
CA PHE A 484 -20.57 23.28 9.13
C PHE A 484 -20.26 23.60 10.59
N PRO A 485 -20.38 22.64 11.52
CA PRO A 485 -20.30 22.91 12.96
C PRO A 485 -18.95 23.51 13.39
N ASP A 486 -17.87 23.17 12.68
CA ASP A 486 -16.50 23.56 13.01
C ASP A 486 -16.05 24.88 12.38
N LEU A 487 -16.90 25.54 11.57
CA LEU A 487 -16.61 26.81 10.92
C LEU A 487 -17.52 27.91 11.46
N ASN A 488 -16.94 29.07 11.78
CA ASN A 488 -17.74 30.24 12.14
C ASN A 488 -18.44 30.86 10.91
N VAL A 489 -19.41 31.75 11.14
CA VAL A 489 -20.22 32.38 10.07
C VAL A 489 -19.36 32.99 8.97
N TYR A 490 -18.34 33.78 9.34
CA TYR A 490 -17.43 34.41 8.39
C TYR A 490 -16.61 33.40 7.58
N GLN A 491 -16.02 32.42 8.25
CA GLN A 491 -15.21 31.36 7.62
C GLN A 491 -16.03 30.54 6.64
N GLN A 492 -17.27 30.23 6.99
CA GLN A 492 -18.16 29.44 6.16
C GLN A 492 -18.53 30.20 4.87
N LEU A 493 -18.87 31.49 4.97
CA LEU A 493 -19.10 32.33 3.79
C LEU A 493 -17.83 32.44 2.93
N LEU A 494 -16.67 32.73 3.54
CA LEU A 494 -15.42 32.81 2.82
C LEU A 494 -15.06 31.49 2.11
N PHE A 495 -15.34 30.35 2.74
CA PHE A 495 -15.12 29.01 2.19
C PHE A 495 -15.98 28.77 0.95
N PHE A 496 -17.30 28.94 1.05
CA PHE A 496 -18.21 28.78 -0.11
C PHE A 496 -17.95 29.78 -1.21
N GLY A 497 -17.62 31.02 -0.83
CA GLY A 497 -17.23 32.07 -1.75
C GLY A 497 -15.94 31.74 -2.50
N THR A 498 -14.96 31.10 -1.85
CA THR A 498 -13.71 30.66 -2.52
C THR A 498 -13.96 29.50 -3.48
N LEU A 499 -14.90 28.59 -3.15
CA LEU A 499 -15.26 27.47 -4.02
C LEU A 499 -15.99 27.91 -5.29
N LYS A 500 -16.87 28.92 -5.17
CA LYS A 500 -17.70 29.42 -6.29
C LYS A 500 -17.02 30.56 -7.06
N GLY A 501 -16.39 31.51 -6.37
CA GLY A 501 -15.85 32.76 -6.90
C GLY A 501 -14.50 32.64 -7.60
N LYS A 502 -14.41 31.83 -8.66
CA LYS A 502 -13.16 31.54 -9.40
C LYS A 502 -12.48 32.77 -10.03
N THR A 503 -13.22 33.88 -10.18
CA THR A 503 -12.75 35.11 -10.86
C THR A 503 -12.46 36.26 -9.91
N LYS A 504 -12.82 36.16 -8.61
CA LYS A 504 -12.65 37.26 -7.64
C LYS A 504 -11.31 37.17 -6.92
N SER A 505 -10.68 38.32 -6.70
CA SER A 505 -9.52 38.39 -5.82
C SER A 505 -9.92 38.11 -4.37
N LYS A 506 -8.95 37.68 -3.53
CA LYS A 506 -9.20 37.47 -2.09
C LYS A 506 -9.75 38.74 -1.40
N ALA A 507 -9.37 39.93 -1.86
CA ALA A 507 -9.87 41.19 -1.30
C ALA A 507 -11.33 41.43 -1.66
N GLN A 508 -11.69 41.27 -2.94
CA GLN A 508 -13.06 41.40 -3.43
C GLN A 508 -14.00 40.40 -2.76
N LEU A 509 -13.54 39.17 -2.54
CA LEU A 509 -14.34 38.15 -1.88
C LEU A 509 -14.63 38.53 -0.42
N LYS A 510 -13.63 39.05 0.31
CA LYS A 510 -13.84 39.51 1.69
C LYS A 510 -14.85 40.65 1.75
N GLU A 511 -14.78 41.60 0.83
CA GLU A 511 -15.74 42.70 0.74
C GLU A 511 -17.17 42.19 0.48
N GLU A 512 -17.33 41.25 -0.46
CA GLU A 512 -18.63 40.60 -0.72
C GLU A 512 -19.18 39.90 0.53
N VAL A 513 -18.32 39.23 1.30
CA VAL A 513 -18.72 38.59 2.56
C VAL A 513 -19.23 39.63 3.57
N GLU A 514 -18.57 40.77 3.74
CA GLU A 514 -19.04 41.84 4.65
C GLU A 514 -20.40 42.41 4.21
N ILE A 515 -20.57 42.64 2.90
CA ILE A 515 -21.82 43.13 2.33
C ILE A 515 -22.95 42.11 2.58
N LEU A 516 -22.67 40.82 2.34
CA LEU A 516 -23.66 39.77 2.56
C LEU A 516 -24.04 39.63 4.03
N LEU A 517 -23.06 39.67 4.96
CA LEU A 517 -23.31 39.63 6.40
C LEU A 517 -24.24 40.76 6.85
N THR A 518 -24.05 41.95 6.27
CA THR A 518 -24.91 43.12 6.52
C THR A 518 -26.32 42.89 5.97
N LYS A 519 -26.44 42.42 4.72
CA LYS A 519 -27.73 42.14 4.07
C LYS A 519 -28.56 41.07 4.78
N VAL A 520 -27.91 40.05 5.37
CA VAL A 520 -28.61 38.98 6.10
C VAL A 520 -28.70 39.22 7.61
N ASN A 521 -28.32 40.42 8.07
CA ASN A 521 -28.34 40.82 9.47
C ASN A 521 -27.64 39.80 10.40
N LEU A 522 -26.38 39.49 10.08
CA LEU A 522 -25.50 38.59 10.84
C LEU A 522 -24.15 39.23 11.21
N THR A 523 -23.97 40.54 11.01
CA THR A 523 -22.72 41.25 11.31
C THR A 523 -22.28 41.08 12.77
N ASP A 524 -23.21 41.16 13.73
CA ASP A 524 -22.92 41.01 15.16
C ASP A 524 -22.58 39.56 15.57
N LYS A 525 -22.89 38.59 14.70
CA LYS A 525 -22.65 37.15 14.91
C LYS A 525 -21.60 36.61 13.94
N LYS A 526 -20.82 37.48 13.29
CA LYS A 526 -19.81 37.14 12.30
C LYS A 526 -18.82 36.06 12.73
N TYR A 527 -18.40 36.07 13.99
CA TYR A 527 -17.44 35.10 14.55
C TYR A 527 -18.11 34.01 15.40
N ALA A 528 -19.45 33.95 15.42
CA ALA A 528 -20.17 32.92 16.15
C ALA A 528 -20.10 31.58 15.40
N PHE A 529 -20.13 30.48 16.14
CA PHE A 529 -20.28 29.13 15.59
C PHE A 529 -21.75 28.78 15.38
N PRO A 530 -22.11 27.81 14.51
CA PRO A 530 -23.50 27.51 14.22
C PRO A 530 -24.32 27.09 15.44
N ASN A 531 -23.71 26.49 16.46
CA ASN A 531 -24.39 26.16 17.72
C ASN A 531 -24.85 27.40 18.52
N GLN A 532 -24.27 28.57 18.27
CA GLN A 532 -24.60 29.85 18.91
C GLN A 532 -25.64 30.67 18.12
N LEU A 533 -26.16 30.13 17.02
CA LEU A 533 -27.17 30.76 16.16
C LEU A 533 -28.55 30.15 16.40
N SER A 534 -29.58 31.00 16.39
CA SER A 534 -30.98 30.56 16.34
C SER A 534 -31.31 29.85 15.01
N GLY A 535 -32.44 29.14 14.95
CA GLY A 535 -32.90 28.49 13.72
C GLY A 535 -33.03 29.48 12.54
N GLY A 536 -33.63 30.64 12.78
CA GLY A 536 -33.74 31.72 11.80
C GLY A 536 -32.38 32.32 11.40
N GLN A 537 -31.45 32.48 12.34
CA GLN A 537 -30.08 32.93 12.02
C GLN A 537 -29.34 31.92 11.15
N LYS A 538 -29.46 30.61 11.44
CA LYS A 538 -28.92 29.53 10.58
C LYS A 538 -29.54 29.56 9.19
N ARG A 539 -30.85 29.84 9.10
CA ARG A 539 -31.55 29.96 7.81
C ARG A 539 -31.01 31.11 6.97
N ARG A 540 -30.83 32.28 7.58
CA ARG A 540 -30.22 33.46 6.93
C ARG A 540 -28.78 33.19 6.48
N LEU A 541 -28.00 32.44 7.27
CA LEU A 541 -26.66 32.00 6.87
C LEU A 541 -26.70 31.05 5.66
N CYS A 542 -27.62 30.09 5.63
CA CYS A 542 -27.79 29.19 4.47
C CYS A 542 -28.15 29.97 3.20
N LEU A 543 -29.01 30.97 3.32
CA LEU A 543 -29.34 31.88 2.22
C LEU A 543 -28.09 32.64 1.73
N ALA A 544 -27.29 33.20 2.64
CA ALA A 544 -26.05 33.89 2.27
C ALA A 544 -25.05 32.97 1.53
N MET A 545 -24.91 31.71 1.96
CA MET A 545 -24.07 30.72 1.28
C MET A 545 -24.60 30.31 -0.11
N ALA A 546 -25.92 30.32 -0.28
CA ALA A 546 -26.52 30.07 -1.59
C ALA A 546 -26.19 31.21 -2.57
N VAL A 547 -26.25 32.46 -2.10
CA VAL A 547 -26.08 33.68 -2.89
C VAL A 547 -24.61 33.99 -3.22
N ILE A 548 -23.67 33.73 -2.31
CA ILE A 548 -22.26 34.11 -2.49
C ILE A 548 -21.62 33.46 -3.74
N GLY A 549 -20.78 34.22 -4.45
CA GLY A 549 -20.04 33.73 -5.62
C GLY A 549 -20.79 33.84 -6.95
N ASP A 550 -21.62 34.88 -7.10
CA ASP A 550 -22.30 35.29 -8.35
C ASP A 550 -23.12 34.19 -9.04
N ALA A 551 -23.94 33.47 -8.27
CA ALA A 551 -24.88 32.52 -8.85
C ALA A 551 -25.93 33.23 -9.72
N ASN A 552 -26.05 32.82 -10.98
CA ASN A 552 -27.03 33.34 -11.94
C ASN A 552 -28.47 32.89 -11.65
N VAL A 553 -28.64 31.76 -10.96
CA VAL A 553 -29.92 31.18 -10.58
C VAL A 553 -29.89 30.81 -9.10
N LEU A 554 -30.91 31.21 -8.35
CA LEU A 554 -31.06 30.86 -6.94
C LEU A 554 -32.27 29.93 -6.78
N ILE A 555 -32.04 28.72 -6.28
CA ILE A 555 -33.06 27.74 -5.95
C ILE A 555 -33.24 27.72 -4.42
N LEU A 556 -34.47 27.99 -3.97
CA LEU A 556 -34.83 28.03 -2.56
C LEU A 556 -35.90 26.97 -2.30
N ASP A 557 -35.54 25.94 -1.53
CA ASP A 557 -36.48 24.90 -1.11
C ASP A 557 -37.07 25.28 0.26
N GLU A 558 -38.34 25.68 0.24
CA GLU A 558 -39.11 26.20 1.40
C GLU A 558 -38.35 27.24 2.24
N PRO A 559 -37.95 28.40 1.68
CA PRO A 559 -37.10 29.39 2.35
C PRO A 559 -37.63 29.87 3.71
N THR A 560 -38.95 29.92 3.87
CA THR A 560 -39.65 30.42 5.06
C THR A 560 -40.03 29.33 6.06
N SER A 561 -39.79 28.05 5.75
CA SER A 561 -40.09 26.94 6.68
C SER A 561 -39.17 27.00 7.89
N GLY A 562 -39.75 27.12 9.09
CA GLY A 562 -39.01 27.24 10.36
C GLY A 562 -38.48 28.64 10.68
N MET A 563 -38.89 29.69 9.96
CA MET A 563 -38.73 31.08 10.40
C MET A 563 -40.01 31.53 11.12
N ASP A 564 -39.87 32.17 12.28
CA ASP A 564 -41.00 32.79 12.97
C ASP A 564 -41.60 33.87 12.06
N ALA A 565 -42.93 33.92 11.97
CA ALA A 565 -43.62 35.04 11.33
C ALA A 565 -43.34 36.28 12.19
N GLU A 566 -42.42 37.14 11.75
CA GLU A 566 -42.23 38.44 12.38
C GLU A 566 -43.56 39.22 12.32
N LYS A 567 -44.00 39.69 13.49
CA LYS A 567 -45.12 40.63 13.64
C LYS A 567 -44.76 42.01 13.15
#